data_AF-A0A6V8R3P2-F1
#
_entry.id   AF-A0A6V8R3P2-F1
#
_cell.length_a   1.000
_cell.length_b   1.000
_cell.length_c   1.000
_cell.angle_alpha   90.00
_cell.angle_beta   90.00
_cell.angle_gamma   90.00
#
_symmetry.space_group_name_H-M   'P 1'
#
loop_
_entity.id
_entity.type
_entity.pdbx_description
1 polymer ?
#
loop_
_entity_poly.entity_id
_entity_poly.type
_entity_poly.pdbx_seq_one_letter_code
_entity_poly.pdbx_strand_id
1 'polypeptide(L)'
;MRDHVKARVWWTRLLQIIAAGMIILGKANLSELSNFRGERLPSGWSALGGQCQSPYVRGGVLANDSKDCHSSFRIFFWAAVVVAAGYTPLSVGTETDGSLVCPAGCASVYTIKPTIGLVSQRGLIPVSHTMGSAGPMAKTPYDIAAFLDILREDDTPGYPAGGYTSVLLGSMSEFSVAAVDYTDWIFPPKYMAPEKSATAEMNRKFQDAYDILKLKARKFSEIVPLIKPEAASIDGKSCKLMIMRKYAHHF
;
A
#
# COMPACT_ATOMS: atom_id res chain seq x y z
N MET A 1 37.66 4.38 -12.20
CA MET A 1 37.50 2.99 -12.69
C MET A 1 36.61 2.27 -11.69
N ARG A 2 35.28 2.32 -11.87
CA ARG A 2 34.49 1.32 -12.61
C ARG A 2 34.71 -0.08 -12.04
N ASP A 3 34.16 -0.35 -10.85
CA ASP A 3 33.76 -1.70 -10.42
C ASP A 3 32.69 -1.58 -9.33
N HIS A 4 31.57 -0.97 -9.71
CA HIS A 4 30.33 -1.19 -8.97
C HIS A 4 29.89 -2.62 -9.27
N VAL A 5 29.94 -3.46 -8.24
CA VAL A 5 29.39 -4.81 -8.15
C VAL A 5 28.19 -4.97 -9.09
N LYS A 6 28.37 -5.84 -10.09
CA LYS A 6 27.37 -6.20 -11.10
C LYS A 6 26.03 -6.51 -10.42
N ALA A 7 25.06 -5.62 -10.58
CA ALA A 7 23.64 -5.80 -10.24
C ALA A 7 23.01 -6.87 -11.16
N ARG A 8 23.49 -8.12 -11.07
CA ARG A 8 23.03 -9.27 -11.86
C ARG A 8 22.05 -10.15 -11.09
N VAL A 9 21.25 -9.55 -10.20
CA VAL A 9 20.03 -10.18 -9.71
C VAL A 9 18.89 -9.29 -10.18
N TRP A 10 18.47 -9.49 -11.42
CA TRP A 10 17.26 -8.85 -11.93
C TRP A 10 16.08 -9.27 -11.05
N TRP A 11 15.22 -8.30 -10.72
CA TRP A 11 13.93 -8.56 -10.09
C TRP A 11 13.20 -9.60 -10.94
N THR A 12 12.93 -10.79 -10.40
CA THR A 12 12.28 -11.87 -11.17
C THR A 12 10.96 -11.39 -11.77
N ARG A 13 10.22 -10.55 -11.05
CA ARG A 13 8.96 -10.01 -11.58
C ARG A 13 9.16 -8.93 -12.65
N LEU A 14 10.32 -8.26 -12.74
CA LEU A 14 10.61 -7.35 -13.87
C LEU A 14 10.66 -8.18 -15.16
N LEU A 15 11.32 -9.35 -15.10
CA LEU A 15 11.39 -10.26 -16.25
C LEU A 15 10.01 -10.80 -16.62
N GLN A 16 9.17 -11.16 -15.65
CA GLN A 16 7.80 -11.60 -15.93
C GLN A 16 6.93 -10.51 -16.54
N ILE A 17 7.00 -9.28 -16.02
CA ILE A 17 6.28 -8.13 -16.57
C ILE A 17 6.69 -7.89 -18.03
N ILE A 18 7.99 -7.95 -18.33
CA ILE A 18 8.50 -7.83 -19.70
C ILE A 18 8.03 -9.01 -20.56
N ALA A 19 8.08 -10.24 -20.04
CA ALA A 19 7.63 -11.44 -20.75
C ALA A 19 6.12 -11.42 -21.04
N ALA A 20 5.33 -10.78 -20.17
CA ALA A 20 3.90 -10.51 -20.37
C ALA A 20 3.63 -9.40 -21.42
N GLY A 21 4.68 -8.82 -22.02
CA GLY A 21 4.59 -7.80 -23.06
C GLY A 21 4.47 -6.37 -22.54
N MET A 22 4.68 -6.13 -21.24
CA MET A 22 4.59 -4.78 -20.68
C MET A 22 5.85 -3.96 -20.95
N ILE A 23 5.66 -2.65 -21.18
CA ILE A 23 6.74 -1.68 -21.37
C ILE A 23 6.98 -0.93 -20.06
N ILE A 24 8.24 -0.93 -19.60
CA ILE A 24 8.63 -0.19 -18.40
C ILE A 24 8.94 1.25 -18.77
N LEU A 25 8.08 2.18 -18.35
CA LEU A 25 8.27 3.62 -18.61
C LEU A 25 9.37 4.24 -17.74
N GLY A 26 9.60 3.71 -16.55
CA GLY A 26 10.63 4.22 -15.65
C GLY A 26 10.49 3.69 -14.23
N LYS A 27 11.21 4.34 -13.30
CA LYS A 27 11.13 4.08 -11.86
C LYS A 27 10.53 5.30 -11.19
N ALA A 28 9.46 5.11 -10.42
CA ALA A 28 8.93 6.16 -9.58
C ALA A 28 9.94 6.47 -8.43
N ASN A 29 9.92 7.70 -7.93
CA ASN A 29 10.66 8.05 -6.71
C ASN A 29 10.13 7.22 -5.51
N LEU A 30 10.77 7.31 -4.34
CA LEU A 30 10.31 6.71 -3.08
C LEU A 30 10.83 7.51 -1.88
N SER A 31 10.20 7.36 -0.70
CA SER A 31 10.83 7.82 0.55
C SER A 31 12.14 7.08 0.71
N GLU A 32 13.26 7.78 0.84
CA GLU A 32 14.58 7.16 0.80
C GLU A 32 14.74 5.96 1.74
N LEU A 33 15.26 4.85 1.18
CA LEU A 33 15.33 3.54 1.85
C LEU A 33 14.00 3.12 2.49
N SER A 34 12.90 3.34 1.77
CA SER A 34 11.53 3.09 2.24
C SER A 34 11.24 3.78 3.58
N ASN A 35 11.77 4.98 3.82
CA ASN A 35 11.66 5.74 5.08
C ASN A 35 12.41 5.14 6.29
N PHE A 36 13.26 4.12 6.09
CA PHE A 36 14.07 3.49 7.14
C PHE A 36 15.50 4.06 7.20
N ARG A 37 15.77 5.23 6.59
CA ARG A 37 17.09 5.89 6.65
C ARG A 37 17.35 6.65 7.95
N GLY A 38 16.32 7.21 8.60
CA GLY A 38 16.51 8.02 9.80
C GLY A 38 15.25 8.73 10.27
N GLU A 39 15.35 9.38 11.43
CA GLU A 39 14.24 10.12 12.02
C GLU A 39 14.03 11.47 11.32
N ARG A 40 12.78 11.95 11.32
CA ARG A 40 12.39 13.29 10.80
C ARG A 40 12.64 13.53 9.31
N LEU A 41 12.88 12.49 8.51
CA LEU A 41 12.90 12.62 7.05
C LEU A 41 11.50 12.98 6.51
N PRO A 42 11.38 13.88 5.52
CA PRO A 42 10.12 14.14 4.84
C PRO A 42 9.64 12.90 4.06
N SER A 43 8.35 12.61 4.18
CA SER A 43 7.76 11.50 3.42
C SER A 43 7.77 11.80 1.92
N GLY A 44 8.20 10.81 1.16
CA GLY A 44 8.32 10.88 -0.28
C GLY A 44 9.52 11.70 -0.78
N TRP A 45 10.42 12.12 0.09
CA TRP A 45 11.70 12.70 -0.32
C TRP A 45 12.77 11.62 -0.54
N SER A 46 13.62 11.83 -1.54
CA SER A 46 14.91 11.15 -1.65
C SER A 46 15.99 12.10 -2.13
N ALA A 47 17.26 11.81 -1.82
CA ALA A 47 18.39 12.64 -2.25
C ALA A 47 18.50 12.74 -3.78
N LEU A 48 18.10 11.68 -4.51
CA LEU A 48 18.17 11.63 -5.97
C LEU A 48 16.91 12.19 -6.65
N GLY A 49 15.72 11.86 -6.12
CA GLY A 49 14.44 12.21 -6.74
C GLY A 49 13.78 13.48 -6.19
N GLY A 50 14.38 14.09 -5.17
CA GLY A 50 13.83 15.26 -4.49
C GLY A 50 12.53 14.95 -3.73
N GLN A 51 11.83 16.01 -3.36
CA GLN A 51 10.49 15.94 -2.80
C GLN A 51 9.49 15.84 -3.95
N CYS A 52 8.69 14.80 -4.00
CA CYS A 52 7.57 14.80 -4.92
C CYS A 52 6.29 15.27 -4.21
N GLN A 53 5.22 15.48 -4.99
CA GLN A 53 4.04 16.23 -4.61
C GLN A 53 2.75 15.48 -4.98
N SER A 54 1.67 15.81 -4.27
CA SER A 54 0.33 15.39 -4.66
C SER A 54 -0.16 15.99 -5.99
N PRO A 55 -0.73 15.21 -6.92
CA PRO A 55 -1.34 15.71 -8.15
C PRO A 55 -2.65 16.46 -7.85
N TYR A 56 -3.19 16.35 -6.64
CA TYR A 56 -4.42 17.03 -6.21
C TYR A 56 -4.15 18.38 -5.54
N VAL A 57 -2.90 18.68 -5.19
CA VAL A 57 -2.52 19.95 -4.56
C VAL A 57 -1.77 20.81 -5.57
N ARG A 58 -2.25 22.03 -5.79
CA ARG A 58 -1.56 23.02 -6.64
C ARG A 58 -0.56 23.82 -5.82
N GLY A 59 0.55 24.21 -6.44
CA GLY A 59 1.49 25.16 -5.85
C GLY A 59 2.62 24.56 -5.01
N GLY A 60 2.83 23.24 -5.05
CA GLY A 60 3.94 22.60 -4.35
C GLY A 60 3.56 21.96 -3.03
N VAL A 61 4.57 21.49 -2.32
CA VAL A 61 4.45 21.07 -0.92
C VAL A 61 4.24 22.30 -0.05
N LEU A 62 3.19 22.29 0.78
CA LEU A 62 2.89 23.39 1.69
C LEU A 62 3.83 23.31 2.90
N ALA A 63 4.51 24.41 3.23
CA ALA A 63 5.51 24.46 4.29
C ALA A 63 4.94 24.23 5.71
N ASN A 64 3.65 24.49 5.90
CA ASN A 64 2.91 24.29 7.15
C ASN A 64 2.09 22.99 7.16
N ASP A 65 2.25 22.12 6.17
CA ASP A 65 1.61 20.82 6.17
C ASP A 65 2.27 19.89 7.20
N SER A 66 1.49 19.05 7.85
CA SER A 66 2.08 18.05 8.74
C SER A 66 2.78 16.96 7.93
N LYS A 67 3.77 16.30 8.55
CA LYS A 67 4.36 15.07 8.01
C LYS A 67 3.22 14.09 7.69
N ASP A 68 3.18 13.58 6.47
CA ASP A 68 2.13 12.65 5.98
C ASP A 68 0.73 13.27 5.79
N CYS A 69 0.62 14.44 5.14
CA CYS A 69 -0.68 15.09 4.85
C CYS A 69 -0.91 15.46 3.37
N HIS A 70 -1.77 16.45 3.08
CA HIS A 70 -2.43 16.65 1.79
C HIS A 70 -1.47 17.01 0.66
N SER A 71 -0.43 17.80 0.93
CA SER A 71 0.54 18.30 -0.06
C SER A 71 1.77 17.41 -0.22
N SER A 72 2.17 16.73 0.86
CA SER A 72 3.22 15.70 0.87
C SER A 72 2.59 14.35 1.18
N PHE A 73 2.38 13.54 0.15
CA PHE A 73 1.69 12.26 0.30
C PHE A 73 2.20 11.45 1.49
N ARG A 74 1.21 10.90 2.20
CA ARG A 74 1.39 9.88 3.23
C ARG A 74 2.36 8.83 2.71
N ILE A 75 3.43 8.67 3.46
CA ILE A 75 4.25 7.47 3.58
C ILE A 75 4.33 6.56 2.32
N PHE A 76 5.52 6.63 1.71
CA PHE A 76 6.33 5.56 1.13
C PHE A 76 6.51 5.49 -0.40
N PHE A 77 5.48 5.61 -1.25
CA PHE A 77 5.70 5.28 -2.68
C PHE A 77 4.94 6.16 -3.68
N TRP A 78 5.71 6.73 -4.61
CA TRP A 78 5.23 7.53 -5.73
C TRP A 78 4.60 6.68 -6.84
N ALA A 79 4.60 5.36 -6.69
CA ALA A 79 3.88 4.43 -7.56
C ALA A 79 2.38 4.80 -7.67
N ALA A 80 1.75 5.22 -6.58
CA ALA A 80 0.34 5.63 -6.61
C ALA A 80 0.15 6.95 -7.37
N VAL A 81 1.12 7.86 -7.26
CA VAL A 81 1.08 9.21 -7.84
C VAL A 81 1.19 9.19 -9.35
N VAL A 82 2.09 8.37 -9.89
CA VAL A 82 2.25 8.25 -11.34
C VAL A 82 1.00 7.67 -12.00
N VAL A 83 0.26 6.80 -11.30
CA VAL A 83 -1.04 6.29 -11.76
C VAL A 83 -2.10 7.37 -11.66
N ALA A 84 -2.22 8.04 -10.51
CA ALA A 84 -3.19 9.11 -10.30
C ALA A 84 -3.04 10.23 -11.35
N ALA A 85 -1.82 10.71 -11.56
CA ALA A 85 -1.46 11.75 -12.53
C ALA A 85 -1.60 11.32 -14.00
N GLY A 86 -1.80 10.03 -14.28
CA GLY A 86 -1.98 9.52 -15.64
C GLY A 86 -0.68 9.32 -16.44
N TYR A 87 0.47 9.25 -15.78
CA TYR A 87 1.74 8.92 -16.45
C TYR A 87 1.84 7.44 -16.85
N THR A 88 1.14 6.56 -16.13
CA THR A 88 1.07 5.12 -16.42
C THR A 88 -0.28 4.56 -15.97
N PRO A 89 -0.87 3.57 -16.67
CA PRO A 89 -2.09 2.91 -16.21
C PRO A 89 -1.84 2.00 -14.99
N LEU A 90 -0.61 1.49 -14.84
CA LEU A 90 -0.22 0.50 -13.84
C LEU A 90 1.10 0.91 -13.19
N SER A 91 1.24 0.63 -11.90
CA SER A 91 2.53 0.71 -11.21
C SER A 91 2.65 -0.36 -10.14
N VAL A 92 3.88 -0.57 -9.66
CA VAL A 92 4.18 -1.53 -8.58
C VAL A 92 4.83 -0.76 -7.44
N GLY A 93 4.35 -0.98 -6.22
CA GLY A 93 4.97 -0.51 -4.99
C GLY A 93 5.35 -1.68 -4.08
N THR A 94 5.88 -1.37 -2.90
CA THR A 94 6.18 -2.37 -1.87
C THR A 94 5.65 -1.89 -0.53
N GLU A 95 5.02 -2.79 0.24
CA GLU A 95 4.54 -2.52 1.60
C GLU A 95 5.21 -3.41 2.63
N THR A 96 5.75 -2.75 3.66
CA THR A 96 6.07 -3.35 4.95
C THR A 96 4.97 -3.04 5.95
N ASP A 97 4.56 -1.78 6.01
CA ASP A 97 3.50 -1.29 6.90
C ASP A 97 2.83 -0.05 6.25
N GLY A 98 1.69 -0.25 5.60
CA GLY A 98 0.89 0.81 4.98
C GLY A 98 1.42 1.43 3.67
N SER A 99 2.62 1.10 3.20
CA SER A 99 3.29 1.71 2.04
C SER A 99 2.68 1.46 0.66
N LEU A 100 1.69 0.58 0.55
CA LEU A 100 0.81 0.43 -0.62
C LEU A 100 -0.54 1.10 -0.33
N VAL A 101 -1.22 0.70 0.75
CA VAL A 101 -2.61 1.12 1.02
C VAL A 101 -2.75 2.60 1.41
N CYS A 102 -1.80 3.15 2.16
CA CYS A 102 -1.82 4.57 2.55
C CYS A 102 -1.64 5.51 1.34
N PRO A 103 -0.60 5.36 0.49
CA PRO A 103 -0.45 6.24 -0.66
C PRO A 103 -1.56 6.01 -1.70
N ALA A 104 -2.07 4.78 -1.85
CA ALA A 104 -3.21 4.53 -2.74
C ALA A 104 -4.48 5.25 -2.29
N GLY A 105 -4.81 5.18 -0.99
CA GLY A 105 -5.95 5.90 -0.40
C GLY A 105 -5.84 7.41 -0.54
N CYS A 106 -4.63 7.97 -0.49
CA CYS A 106 -4.43 9.41 -0.71
C CYS A 106 -4.47 9.78 -2.19
N ALA A 107 -3.90 8.94 -3.05
CA ALA A 107 -3.81 9.19 -4.49
C ALA A 107 -5.12 8.85 -5.23
N SER A 108 -6.15 8.36 -4.52
CA SER A 108 -7.42 7.90 -5.09
C SER A 108 -7.22 6.85 -6.18
N VAL A 109 -6.38 5.85 -5.90
CA VAL A 109 -6.14 4.69 -6.77
C VAL A 109 -6.40 3.40 -5.99
N TYR A 110 -6.62 2.31 -6.72
CA TYR A 110 -6.78 0.98 -6.13
C TYR A 110 -5.42 0.33 -5.88
N THR A 111 -5.36 -0.53 -4.87
CA THR A 111 -4.20 -1.37 -4.55
C THR A 111 -4.66 -2.56 -3.71
N ILE A 112 -3.77 -3.54 -3.58
CA ILE A 112 -3.84 -4.60 -2.57
C ILE A 112 -2.41 -4.82 -2.06
N LYS A 113 -2.25 -5.02 -0.75
CA LYS A 113 -1.04 -5.69 -0.22
C LYS A 113 -1.29 -7.20 -0.25
N PRO A 114 -0.69 -7.96 -1.18
CA PRO A 114 -0.90 -9.39 -1.24
C PRO A 114 -0.38 -10.10 0.01
N THR A 115 -0.85 -11.33 0.23
CA THR A 115 -0.28 -12.24 1.22
C THR A 115 1.24 -12.33 1.03
N ILE A 116 1.98 -12.36 2.13
CA ILE A 116 3.45 -12.46 2.08
C ILE A 116 3.83 -13.77 1.37
N GLY A 117 4.69 -13.66 0.37
CA GLY A 117 5.12 -14.79 -0.46
C GLY A 117 4.31 -14.99 -1.73
N LEU A 118 3.13 -14.35 -1.89
CA LEU A 118 2.37 -14.41 -3.15
C LEU A 118 3.15 -13.76 -4.30
N VAL A 119 3.77 -12.61 -4.04
CA VAL A 119 4.73 -11.99 -4.97
C VAL A 119 6.12 -12.23 -4.40
N SER A 120 7.03 -12.76 -5.23
CA SER A 120 8.44 -12.95 -4.88
C SER A 120 9.01 -11.70 -4.24
N GLN A 121 9.95 -11.81 -3.30
CA GLN A 121 10.71 -10.66 -2.79
C GLN A 121 12.15 -10.63 -3.33
N ARG A 122 12.52 -11.58 -4.19
CA ARG A 122 13.88 -11.73 -4.74
C ARG A 122 14.26 -10.58 -5.67
N GLY A 123 15.14 -9.69 -5.20
CA GLY A 123 15.63 -8.53 -5.95
C GLY A 123 14.98 -7.21 -5.53
N LEU A 124 14.09 -7.21 -4.53
CA LEU A 124 13.76 -5.99 -3.80
C LEU A 124 14.88 -5.65 -2.82
N ILE A 125 15.01 -4.37 -2.51
CA ILE A 125 15.72 -3.92 -1.32
C ILE A 125 14.71 -4.01 -0.17
N PRO A 126 14.83 -5.00 0.74
CA PRO A 126 13.83 -5.24 1.75
C PRO A 126 14.00 -4.29 2.94
N VAL A 127 12.89 -3.91 3.57
CA VAL A 127 12.89 -3.44 4.97
C VAL A 127 12.71 -4.62 5.91
N SER A 128 11.78 -5.53 5.59
CA SER A 128 11.53 -6.75 6.33
C SER A 128 11.05 -7.84 5.39
N HIS A 129 11.68 -9.02 5.46
CA HIS A 129 11.29 -10.17 4.64
C HIS A 129 9.97 -10.82 5.07
N THR A 130 9.55 -10.60 6.32
CA THR A 130 8.37 -11.25 6.90
C THR A 130 7.11 -10.39 6.80
N MET A 131 7.27 -9.12 6.43
CA MET A 131 6.17 -8.17 6.27
C MET A 131 6.16 -7.52 4.89
N GLY A 132 7.31 -7.51 4.20
CA GLY A 132 7.47 -6.92 2.88
C GLY A 132 6.68 -7.69 1.83
N SER A 133 5.89 -6.96 1.04
CA SER A 133 5.22 -7.50 -0.15
C SER A 133 5.18 -6.46 -1.25
N ALA A 134 5.46 -6.87 -2.49
CA ALA A 134 5.20 -6.02 -3.65
C ALA A 134 3.72 -6.14 -4.04
N GLY A 135 3.13 -5.05 -4.52
CA GLY A 135 1.72 -5.01 -4.90
C GLY A 135 1.44 -4.07 -6.06
N PRO A 136 0.42 -4.37 -6.87
CA PRO A 136 0.00 -3.53 -7.99
C PRO A 136 -0.78 -2.30 -7.51
N MET A 137 -0.72 -1.23 -8.30
CA MET A 137 -1.56 -0.04 -8.17
C MET A 137 -2.14 0.32 -9.53
N ALA A 138 -3.43 0.68 -9.56
CA ALA A 138 -4.17 0.93 -10.80
C ALA A 138 -5.42 1.79 -10.56
N LYS A 139 -6.08 2.23 -11.64
CA LYS A 139 -7.34 3.01 -11.55
C LYS A 139 -8.60 2.15 -11.46
N THR A 140 -8.50 0.83 -11.63
CA THR A 140 -9.65 -0.08 -11.51
C THR A 140 -9.30 -1.36 -10.75
N PRO A 141 -10.26 -2.01 -10.06
CA PRO A 141 -10.06 -3.33 -9.47
C PRO A 141 -9.73 -4.41 -10.50
N TYR A 142 -10.25 -4.28 -11.72
CA TYR A 142 -9.94 -5.20 -12.82
C TYR A 142 -8.45 -5.19 -13.16
N ASP A 143 -7.89 -3.99 -13.31
CA ASP A 143 -6.46 -3.80 -13.58
C ASP A 143 -5.58 -4.32 -12.43
N ILE A 144 -6.04 -4.18 -11.18
CA ILE A 144 -5.36 -4.78 -10.02
C ILE A 144 -5.32 -6.30 -10.13
N ALA A 145 -6.45 -6.94 -10.43
CA ALA A 145 -6.53 -8.39 -10.56
C ALA A 145 -5.67 -8.89 -11.73
N ALA A 146 -5.79 -8.27 -12.91
CA ALA A 146 -5.02 -8.63 -14.08
C ALA A 146 -3.52 -8.44 -13.87
N PHE A 147 -3.10 -7.37 -13.17
CA PHE A 147 -1.69 -7.16 -12.91
C PHE A 147 -1.15 -8.12 -11.83
N LEU A 148 -1.98 -8.47 -10.84
CA LEU A 148 -1.62 -9.47 -9.84
C LEU A 148 -1.46 -10.87 -10.45
N ASP A 149 -2.25 -11.21 -11.48
CA ASP A 149 -2.10 -12.44 -12.25
C ASP A 149 -0.69 -12.59 -12.84
N ILE A 150 -0.06 -11.46 -13.23
CA ILE A 150 1.30 -11.41 -13.77
C ILE A 150 2.37 -11.42 -12.66
N LEU A 151 2.09 -10.75 -11.53
CA LEU A 151 3.07 -10.56 -10.45
C LEU A 151 3.24 -11.78 -9.54
N ARG A 152 2.21 -12.61 -9.39
CA ARG A 152 2.21 -13.74 -8.45
C ARG A 152 3.27 -14.81 -8.77
N GLU A 153 3.62 -15.62 -7.79
CA GLU A 153 4.40 -16.85 -8.00
C GLU A 153 3.60 -17.90 -8.78
N ASP A 154 4.28 -18.65 -9.64
CA ASP A 154 3.63 -19.59 -10.57
C ASP A 154 2.83 -20.68 -9.81
N ASP A 155 3.34 -21.10 -8.65
CA ASP A 155 2.79 -22.15 -7.78
C ASP A 155 1.87 -21.59 -6.66
N THR A 156 1.34 -20.38 -6.82
CA THR A 156 0.46 -19.74 -5.83
C THR A 156 -0.71 -20.67 -5.44
N PRO A 157 -0.81 -21.09 -4.16
CA PRO A 157 -1.89 -21.94 -3.70
C PRO A 157 -3.26 -21.26 -3.83
N GLY A 158 -4.27 -22.01 -4.28
CA GLY A 158 -5.63 -21.50 -4.42
C GLY A 158 -5.81 -20.47 -5.55
N TYR A 159 -4.84 -20.39 -6.48
CA TYR A 159 -4.99 -19.56 -7.67
C TYR A 159 -6.20 -19.99 -8.51
N PRO A 160 -7.13 -19.07 -8.86
CA PRO A 160 -8.28 -19.42 -9.69
C PRO A 160 -7.85 -19.88 -11.09
N ALA A 161 -8.48 -20.94 -11.61
CA ALA A 161 -8.14 -21.47 -12.93
C ALA A 161 -8.27 -20.45 -14.08
N GLY A 162 -9.19 -19.48 -13.94
CA GLY A 162 -9.36 -18.36 -14.89
C GLY A 162 -8.62 -17.07 -14.50
N GLY A 163 -7.75 -17.11 -13.49
CA GLY A 163 -7.07 -15.95 -12.93
C GLY A 163 -7.92 -15.11 -11.98
N TYR A 164 -7.29 -14.13 -11.32
CA TYR A 164 -7.95 -13.26 -10.35
C TYR A 164 -9.07 -12.45 -10.99
N THR A 165 -8.94 -12.11 -12.27
CA THR A 165 -10.01 -11.42 -13.02
C THR A 165 -11.29 -12.27 -13.12
N SER A 166 -11.18 -13.60 -13.18
CA SER A 166 -12.35 -14.50 -13.28
C SER A 166 -13.19 -14.57 -12.00
N VAL A 167 -12.60 -14.19 -10.86
CA VAL A 167 -13.27 -14.19 -9.55
C VAL A 167 -13.59 -12.79 -9.05
N LEU A 168 -13.47 -11.77 -9.90
CA LEU A 168 -14.02 -10.45 -9.61
C LEU A 168 -15.55 -10.54 -9.65
N LEU A 169 -16.11 -10.83 -8.48
CA LEU A 169 -17.55 -10.89 -8.30
C LEU A 169 -18.13 -9.47 -8.43
N GLY A 170 -19.11 -9.32 -9.32
CA GLY A 170 -19.96 -8.13 -9.39
C GLY A 170 -20.96 -8.03 -8.23
N SER A 171 -20.99 -9.02 -7.34
CA SER A 171 -21.92 -9.12 -6.21
C SER A 171 -21.19 -9.40 -4.90
N MET A 172 -21.71 -8.82 -3.81
CA MET A 172 -21.24 -9.10 -2.44
C MET A 172 -22.10 -10.16 -1.73
N SER A 173 -23.10 -10.72 -2.41
CA SER A 173 -24.13 -11.61 -1.84
C SER A 173 -23.60 -12.94 -1.30
N GLU A 174 -22.34 -13.28 -1.57
CA GLU A 174 -21.68 -14.49 -1.07
C GLU A 174 -20.85 -14.23 0.19
N PHE A 175 -20.53 -12.97 0.49
CA PHE A 175 -19.62 -12.60 1.56
C PHE A 175 -20.35 -12.23 2.85
N SER A 176 -19.79 -12.67 3.98
CA SER A 176 -20.11 -12.13 5.29
C SER A 176 -19.08 -11.05 5.63
N VAL A 177 -19.54 -9.84 5.96
CA VAL A 177 -18.68 -8.68 6.24
C VAL A 177 -18.86 -8.27 7.71
N ALA A 178 -17.74 -8.03 8.39
CA ALA A 178 -17.71 -7.46 9.72
C ALA A 178 -17.03 -6.10 9.66
N ALA A 179 -17.73 -5.08 10.15
CA ALA A 179 -17.22 -3.73 10.28
C ALA A 179 -16.60 -3.50 11.66
N VAL A 180 -15.65 -2.59 11.70
CA VAL A 180 -15.08 -2.02 12.92
C VAL A 180 -15.56 -0.59 13.08
N ASP A 181 -15.46 -0.04 14.28
CA ASP A 181 -15.76 1.37 14.50
C ASP A 181 -14.71 2.26 13.82
N TYR A 182 -15.03 2.81 12.64
CA TYR A 182 -14.11 3.63 11.86
C TYR A 182 -13.69 4.93 12.57
N THR A 183 -14.42 5.37 13.60
CA THR A 183 -14.03 6.54 14.42
C THR A 183 -12.90 6.20 15.39
N ASP A 184 -12.77 4.93 15.71
CA ASP A 184 -11.78 4.36 16.63
C ASP A 184 -10.51 3.90 15.90
N TRP A 185 -10.63 3.59 14.60
CA TRP A 185 -9.56 3.12 13.71
C TRP A 185 -9.00 4.25 12.82
N ILE A 186 -8.83 5.43 13.41
CA ILE A 186 -8.18 6.58 12.78
C ILE A 186 -6.71 6.71 13.16
N PHE A 187 -5.93 7.37 12.31
CA PHE A 187 -4.54 7.64 12.64
C PHE A 187 -4.43 8.64 13.80
N PRO A 188 -3.51 8.42 14.75
CA PRO A 188 -3.22 9.39 15.79
C PRO A 188 -2.86 10.78 15.22
N PRO A 189 -3.22 11.89 15.90
CA PRO A 189 -2.95 13.26 15.44
C PRO A 189 -1.50 13.56 15.07
N LYS A 190 -0.54 12.84 15.66
CA LYS A 190 0.89 12.96 15.34
C LYS A 190 1.26 12.49 13.92
N TYR A 191 0.42 11.67 13.29
CA TYR A 191 0.60 11.17 11.93
C TYR A 191 -0.39 11.78 10.93
N MET A 192 -1.51 12.32 11.41
CA MET A 192 -2.50 13.00 10.58
C MET A 192 -3.07 14.16 11.39
N ALA A 193 -2.75 15.39 10.98
CA ALA A 193 -3.36 16.55 11.60
C ALA A 193 -4.89 16.48 11.38
N PRO A 194 -5.70 16.53 12.44
CA PRO A 194 -7.14 16.46 12.30
C PRO A 194 -7.66 17.74 11.65
N GLU A 195 -8.35 17.60 10.52
CA GLU A 195 -9.12 18.68 9.90
C GLU A 195 -10.61 18.32 10.06
N LYS A 196 -11.38 19.21 10.70
CA LYS A 196 -12.75 18.90 11.14
C LYS A 196 -13.67 18.59 9.96
N SER A 197 -13.57 19.35 8.87
CA SER A 197 -14.48 19.20 7.73
C SER A 197 -14.20 17.90 6.95
N ALA A 198 -12.93 17.57 6.73
CA ALA A 198 -12.46 16.35 6.10
C ALA A 198 -12.76 15.13 6.96
N THR A 199 -12.59 15.23 8.28
CA THR A 199 -12.96 14.15 9.21
C THR A 199 -14.46 13.87 9.15
N ALA A 200 -15.28 14.92 9.16
CA ALA A 200 -16.74 14.78 9.05
C ALA A 200 -17.17 14.21 7.69
N GLU A 201 -16.52 14.61 6.59
CA GLU A 201 -16.74 14.01 5.28
C GLU A 201 -16.34 12.54 5.23
N MET A 202 -15.14 12.21 5.71
CA MET A 202 -14.63 10.85 5.77
C MET A 202 -15.56 9.92 6.57
N ASN A 203 -16.02 10.37 7.74
CA ASN A 203 -16.97 9.60 8.56
C ASN A 203 -18.30 9.35 7.83
N ARG A 204 -18.84 10.37 7.13
CA ARG A 204 -20.03 10.19 6.29
C ARG A 204 -19.80 9.15 5.18
N LYS A 205 -18.64 9.21 4.49
CA LYS A 205 -18.31 8.24 3.43
C LYS A 205 -18.11 6.83 3.96
N PHE A 206 -17.54 6.65 5.14
CA PHE A 206 -17.48 5.34 5.79
C PHE A 206 -18.87 4.82 6.14
N GLN A 207 -19.75 5.66 6.67
CA GLN A 207 -21.13 5.29 6.94
C GLN A 207 -21.87 4.88 5.66
N ASP A 208 -21.77 5.68 4.58
CA ASP A 208 -22.35 5.37 3.28
C ASP A 208 -21.88 4.00 2.77
N ALA A 209 -20.57 3.72 2.90
CA ALA A 209 -20.00 2.43 2.49
C ALA A 209 -20.54 1.26 3.34
N TYR A 210 -20.68 1.45 4.66
CA TYR A 210 -21.25 0.44 5.55
C TYR A 210 -22.72 0.18 5.23
N ASP A 211 -23.49 1.21 4.90
CA ASP A 211 -24.90 1.07 4.53
C ASP A 211 -25.08 0.34 3.19
N ILE A 212 -24.19 0.58 2.22
CA ILE A 212 -24.13 -0.22 0.98
C ILE A 212 -23.83 -1.70 1.30
N LEU A 213 -22.87 -1.96 2.21
CA LEU A 213 -22.47 -3.32 2.57
C LEU A 213 -23.58 -4.06 3.33
N LYS A 214 -24.32 -3.39 4.22
CA LYS A 214 -25.49 -3.94 4.91
C LYS A 214 -26.53 -4.48 3.94
N LEU A 215 -26.74 -3.78 2.81
CA LEU A 215 -27.72 -4.16 1.81
C LEU A 215 -27.22 -5.23 0.84
N LYS A 216 -25.91 -5.26 0.53
CA LYS A 216 -25.35 -6.11 -0.53
C LYS A 216 -24.65 -7.37 -0.04
N ALA A 217 -24.15 -7.39 1.19
CA ALA A 217 -23.47 -8.56 1.75
C ALA A 217 -24.47 -9.65 2.14
N ARG A 218 -24.05 -10.92 2.12
CA ARG A 218 -24.84 -12.04 2.65
C ARG A 218 -25.22 -11.83 4.11
N LYS A 219 -24.26 -11.31 4.88
CA LYS A 219 -24.37 -11.01 6.31
C LYS A 219 -23.49 -9.81 6.62
N PHE A 220 -23.99 -8.88 7.41
CA PHE A 220 -23.23 -7.73 7.89
C PHE A 220 -23.25 -7.67 9.43
N SER A 221 -22.10 -7.43 10.05
CA SER A 221 -21.95 -7.21 11.49
C SER A 221 -21.32 -5.84 11.72
N GLU A 222 -22.02 -4.95 12.41
CA GLU A 222 -21.72 -3.50 12.35
C GLU A 222 -20.52 -3.04 13.19
N ILE A 223 -20.35 -3.58 14.40
CA ILE A 223 -19.21 -3.25 15.25
C ILE A 223 -18.70 -4.53 15.89
N VAL A 224 -17.64 -5.08 15.30
CA VAL A 224 -16.90 -6.19 15.88
C VAL A 224 -15.68 -5.62 16.62
N PRO A 225 -15.55 -5.86 17.94
CA PRO A 225 -14.40 -5.36 18.69
C PRO A 225 -13.14 -6.09 18.21
N LEU A 226 -12.13 -5.32 17.82
CA LEU A 226 -10.79 -5.81 17.51
C LEU A 226 -9.79 -5.25 18.52
N ILE A 227 -8.81 -6.08 18.88
CA ILE A 227 -7.75 -5.66 19.80
C ILE A 227 -6.91 -4.59 19.10
N LYS A 228 -6.85 -3.38 19.69
CA LYS A 228 -6.01 -2.30 19.16
C LYS A 228 -4.53 -2.74 19.15
N PRO A 229 -3.73 -2.33 18.16
CA PRO A 229 -2.33 -2.75 18.04
C PRO A 229 -1.48 -2.52 19.31
N GLU A 230 -1.82 -1.50 20.10
CA GLU A 230 -1.16 -1.16 21.37
C GLU A 230 -1.43 -2.19 22.48
N ALA A 231 -2.62 -2.80 22.47
CA ALA A 231 -3.04 -3.81 23.43
C ALA A 231 -2.74 -5.24 22.98
N ALA A 232 -2.35 -5.43 21.71
CA ALA A 232 -2.06 -6.75 21.16
C ALA A 232 -0.76 -7.32 21.74
N SER A 233 -0.84 -8.49 22.37
CA SER A 233 0.32 -9.23 22.90
C SER A 233 0.20 -10.73 22.62
N ILE A 234 1.34 -11.38 22.41
CA ILE A 234 1.47 -12.85 22.34
C ILE A 234 2.54 -13.22 23.38
N ASP A 235 2.22 -14.16 24.27
CA ASP A 235 3.11 -14.61 25.36
C ASP A 235 3.68 -13.47 26.22
N GLY A 236 2.84 -12.47 26.54
CA GLY A 236 3.22 -11.31 27.36
C GLY A 236 4.12 -10.28 26.65
N LYS A 237 4.44 -10.48 25.36
CA LYS A 237 5.22 -9.54 24.55
C LYS A 237 4.31 -8.79 23.61
N SER A 238 4.52 -7.47 23.51
CA SER A 238 3.80 -6.63 22.55
C SER A 238 3.99 -7.14 21.12
N CYS A 239 2.88 -7.38 20.42
CA CYS A 239 2.90 -7.82 19.02
C CYS A 239 3.65 -6.81 18.16
N LYS A 240 3.39 -5.51 18.36
CA LYS A 240 4.07 -4.42 17.66
C LYS A 240 5.60 -4.48 17.85
N LEU A 241 6.06 -4.73 19.07
CA LEU A 241 7.50 -4.84 19.36
C LEU A 241 8.10 -6.14 18.83
N MET A 242 7.39 -7.27 18.87
CA MET A 242 7.88 -8.53 18.29
C MET A 242 8.02 -8.46 16.78
N ILE A 243 7.07 -7.80 16.12
CA ILE A 243 7.08 -7.54 14.68
C ILE A 243 8.24 -6.63 14.29
N MET A 244 8.62 -5.65 15.13
CA MET A 244 9.69 -4.70 14.80
C MET A 244 11.10 -5.17 15.28
N ARG A 245 11.23 -5.80 16.46
CA ARG A 245 12.54 -6.16 17.07
C ARG A 245 13.24 -7.33 16.40
N LYS A 246 12.53 -8.27 15.78
CA LYS A 246 13.16 -9.44 15.15
C LYS A 246 14.00 -9.07 13.90
N TYR A 247 14.03 -7.79 13.49
CA TYR A 247 14.56 -7.37 12.19
C TYR A 247 15.46 -6.13 12.21
N ALA A 248 15.76 -5.53 13.36
CA ALA A 248 16.68 -4.39 13.46
C ALA A 248 18.18 -4.79 13.46
N HIS A 249 18.50 -6.08 13.44
CA HIS A 249 19.88 -6.59 13.65
C HIS A 249 20.60 -7.07 12.38
N HIS A 250 20.02 -6.92 11.18
CA HIS A 250 20.64 -7.40 9.93
C HIS A 250 20.64 -6.33 8.82
N PHE A 251 21.15 -5.14 9.14
CA PHE A 251 21.71 -4.23 8.14
C PHE A 251 23.24 -4.30 8.22
#